data_AF-A0A7W4J2J8-F1
#
_entry.id   AF-A0A7W4J2J8-F1
#
_cell.length_a   1.000
_cell.length_b   1.000
_cell.length_c   1.000
_cell.angle_alpha   90.00
_cell.angle_beta   90.00
_cell.angle_gamma   90.00
#
_symmetry.space_group_name_H-M   'P 1'
#
loop_
_entity.id
_entity.type
_entity.pdbx_description
1 polymer ?
#
loop_
_entity_poly.entity_id
_entity_poly.type
_entity_poly.pdbx_seq_one_letter_code
_entity_poly.pdbx_strand_id
1 'polypeptide(L)'
;MSPARPRATMVVAWMIGNLAAALLPPVYLALGTAAPVLPGLPGSIVYFPVLGLSIVLCLLAAYRDDEKRGYFATCRLPERTGDEPPAPP
;
A
#
# COMPACT_ATOMS: atom_id res chain seq x y z
N MET A 1 19.16 7.13 -12.10
CA MET A 1 17.69 7.20 -12.08
C MET A 1 17.15 5.95 -12.74
N SER A 2 16.70 4.96 -11.96
CA SER A 2 16.14 3.72 -12.51
C SER A 2 14.76 4.04 -13.10
N PRO A 3 14.46 3.66 -14.36
CA PRO A 3 13.18 3.96 -14.98
C PRO A 3 12.09 3.29 -14.14
N ALA A 4 11.26 4.10 -13.49
CA ALA A 4 10.09 3.62 -12.76
C ALA A 4 9.22 2.82 -13.73
N ARG A 5 9.32 1.48 -13.65
CA ARG A 5 8.61 0.58 -14.55
C ARG A 5 7.10 0.75 -14.36
N PRO A 6 6.30 0.68 -15.44
CA PRO A 6 4.90 1.10 -15.46
C PRO A 6 4.00 0.45 -14.40
N ARG A 7 4.32 -0.76 -13.93
CA ARG A 7 3.58 -1.45 -12.87
C ARG A 7 3.79 -0.85 -11.47
N ALA A 8 5.00 -0.38 -11.15
CA ALA A 8 5.23 0.36 -9.90
C ALA A 8 4.45 1.69 -9.92
N THR A 9 4.44 2.38 -11.06
CA THR A 9 3.68 3.62 -11.25
C THR A 9 2.18 3.39 -11.07
N MET A 10 1.66 2.26 -11.56
CA MET A 10 0.24 1.89 -11.40
C MET A 10 -0.14 1.68 -9.92
N VAL A 11 0.67 0.94 -9.15
CA VAL A 11 0.41 0.72 -7.71
C VAL A 11 0.49 2.04 -6.93
N VAL A 12 1.48 2.89 -7.25
CA VAL A 12 1.61 4.21 -6.63
C VAL A 12 0.41 5.10 -6.97
N ALA A 13 -0.01 5.16 -8.23
CA ALA A 13 -1.19 5.91 -8.65
C ALA A 13 -2.46 5.41 -7.97
N TRP A 14 -2.62 4.08 -7.81
CA TRP A 14 -3.75 3.49 -7.09
C TRP A 14 -3.73 3.87 -5.60
N MET A 15 -2.55 3.83 -4.96
CA MET A 15 -2.41 4.27 -3.57
C MET A 15 -2.74 5.77 -3.39
N ILE A 16 -2.30 6.62 -4.32
CA ILE A 16 -2.66 8.05 -4.33
C ILE A 16 -4.18 8.21 -4.48
N GLY A 17 -4.82 7.41 -5.33
CA GLY A 17 -6.28 7.39 -5.46
C GLY A 17 -6.99 7.00 -4.16
N ASN A 18 -6.49 5.98 -3.46
CA ASN A 18 -7.02 5.61 -2.14
C ASN A 18 -6.82 6.71 -1.09
N LEU A 19 -5.69 7.42 -1.12
CA LEU A 19 -5.44 8.56 -0.23
C LEU A 19 -6.39 9.72 -0.49
N ALA A 20 -6.60 10.08 -1.77
CA ALA A 20 -7.54 11.11 -2.16
C ALA A 20 -8.97 10.73 -1.75
N ALA A 21 -9.36 9.46 -1.91
CA ALA A 21 -10.62 8.95 -1.39
C ALA A 21 -10.66 9.06 0.15
N ALA A 22 -9.63 8.65 0.88
CA ALA A 22 -9.62 8.78 2.34
C ALA A 22 -9.83 10.23 2.84
N LEU A 23 -9.49 11.23 2.02
CA LEU A 23 -9.72 12.66 2.28
C LEU A 23 -11.13 13.16 1.94
N LEU A 24 -11.95 12.42 1.18
CA LEU A 24 -13.32 12.82 0.88
C LEU A 24 -14.16 13.05 2.15
N PRO A 25 -14.23 12.13 3.13
CA PRO A 25 -15.06 12.31 4.32
C PRO A 25 -14.77 13.61 5.11
N PRO A 26 -13.51 13.95 5.46
CA PRO A 26 -13.23 15.21 6.15
C PRO A 26 -13.53 16.44 5.27
N VAL A 27 -13.38 16.34 3.94
CA VAL A 27 -13.74 17.42 3.01
C VAL A 27 -15.26 17.65 2.97
N TYR A 28 -16.06 16.58 2.91
CA TYR A 28 -17.53 16.66 3.01
C TYR A 28 -17.97 17.29 4.33
N LEU A 29 -17.36 16.87 5.45
CA LEU A 29 -17.63 17.46 6.77
C LEU A 29 -17.26 18.95 6.83
N ALA A 30 -16.12 19.33 6.26
CA ALA A 30 -15.66 20.72 6.23
C ALA A 30 -16.54 21.62 5.35
N LEU A 31 -17.12 21.08 4.27
CA LEU A 31 -18.02 21.80 3.37
C LEU A 31 -19.46 21.91 3.90
N GLY A 32 -19.79 21.27 5.03
CA GLY A 32 -21.13 21.29 5.63
C GLY A 32 -22.21 20.68 4.73
N THR A 33 -21.82 19.86 3.74
CA THR A 33 -22.74 19.24 2.80
C THR A 33 -23.37 18.00 3.44
N ALA A 34 -24.70 17.87 3.34
CA ALA A 34 -25.40 16.69 3.80
C ALA A 34 -24.80 15.44 3.12
N ALA A 35 -24.38 14.46 3.92
CA ALA A 35 -23.78 13.24 3.40
C ALA A 35 -24.75 12.58 2.38
N PRO A 36 -24.25 12.08 1.24
CA PRO A 36 -25.10 11.41 0.27
C PRO A 36 -25.73 10.18 0.93
N VAL A 37 -27.06 10.23 1.08
CA VAL A 37 -27.86 9.14 1.63
C VAL A 37 -28.15 8.21 0.46
N LEU A 38 -27.52 7.03 0.44
CA LEU A 38 -28.00 5.90 -0.36
C LEU A 38 -29.40 5.52 0.15
N PRO A 39 -30.28 4.87 -0.63
CA PRO A 39 -31.69 4.69 -0.26
C PRO A 39 -31.84 4.06 1.14
N GLY A 40 -32.07 4.92 2.15
CA GLY A 40 -32.23 4.55 3.56
C GLY A 40 -30.96 4.37 4.42
N LEU A 41 -29.74 4.44 3.89
CA LEU A 41 -28.49 4.20 4.65
C LEU A 41 -27.48 5.33 4.48
N PRO A 42 -26.75 5.73 5.55
CA PRO A 42 -25.66 6.69 5.42
C PRO A 42 -24.60 6.10 4.48
N GLY A 43 -24.24 6.84 3.42
CA GLY A 43 -23.32 6.36 2.38
C GLY A 43 -21.94 5.93 2.93
N SER A 44 -21.59 6.36 4.14
CA SER A 44 -20.41 5.91 4.89
C SER A 44 -20.33 4.39 5.05
N ILE A 45 -21.48 3.71 5.20
CA ILE A 45 -21.55 2.25 5.39
C ILE A 45 -21.05 1.50 4.16
N VAL A 46 -21.26 2.03 2.96
CA VAL A 46 -20.74 1.43 1.72
C VAL A 46 -19.34 1.96 1.44
N TYR A 47 -19.11 3.24 1.72
CA TYR A 47 -17.89 3.95 1.43
C TYR A 47 -16.64 3.36 2.12
N PHE A 48 -16.66 3.26 3.44
CA PHE A 48 -15.51 2.79 4.22
C PHE A 48 -15.09 1.35 3.92
N PRO A 49 -15.99 0.36 3.82
CA PRO A 49 -15.57 -1.00 3.48
C PRO A 49 -15.08 -1.12 2.05
N VAL A 50 -15.65 -0.39 1.08
CA VAL A 50 -15.15 -0.36 -0.30
C VAL A 50 -13.75 0.25 -0.36
N LEU A 51 -13.53 1.36 0.33
CA LEU A 51 -12.21 1.99 0.44
C LEU A 51 -11.19 1.06 1.12
N GLY A 52 -11.59 0.43 2.23
CA GLY A 52 -10.77 -0.55 2.95
C GLY A 52 -10.36 -1.73 2.07
N LEU A 53 -11.32 -2.31 1.33
CA LEU A 53 -11.05 -3.36 0.36
C LEU A 53 -10.09 -2.90 -0.75
N SER A 54 -10.27 -1.70 -1.28
CA SER A 54 -9.38 -1.12 -2.30
C SER A 54 -7.95 -0.96 -1.78
N ILE A 55 -7.77 -0.53 -0.53
CA ILE A 55 -6.45 -0.41 0.10
C ILE A 55 -5.81 -1.79 0.29
N VAL A 56 -6.56 -2.77 0.80
CA VAL A 56 -6.07 -4.14 0.98
C VAL A 56 -5.65 -4.76 -0.35
N LEU A 57 -6.45 -4.59 -1.40
CA LEU A 57 -6.12 -5.05 -2.75
C LEU A 57 -4.87 -4.35 -3.32
N CYS A 58 -4.73 -3.05 -3.07
CA CYS A 58 -3.53 -2.30 -3.46
C CYS A 58 -2.28 -2.84 -2.77
N LEU A 59 -2.36 -3.18 -1.48
CA LEU A 59 -1.26 -3.78 -0.72
C LEU A 59 -0.91 -5.19 -1.22
N LEU A 60 -1.92 -6.02 -1.48
CA LEU A 60 -1.73 -7.35 -2.08
C LEU A 60 -1.08 -7.28 -3.46
N ALA A 61 -1.47 -6.30 -4.28
CA ALA A 61 -0.88 -6.07 -5.58
C ALA A 61 0.59 -5.63 -5.47
N ALA A 62 0.89 -4.74 -4.53
CA ALA A 62 2.26 -4.31 -4.22
C ALA A 62 3.12 -5.50 -3.76
N TYR A 63 2.62 -6.27 -2.79
CA TYR A 63 3.31 -7.44 -2.24
C TYR A 63 3.64 -8.48 -3.33
N ARG A 64 2.66 -8.79 -4.20
CA ARG A 64 2.88 -9.70 -5.33
C ARG A 64 3.88 -9.16 -6.35
N ASP A 65 3.96 -7.85 -6.53
CA ASP A 65 4.96 -7.25 -7.42
C ASP A 65 6.36 -7.35 -6.79
N ASP A 66 6.49 -7.14 -5.48
CA ASP A 66 7.75 -7.27 -4.74
C ASP A 66 8.24 -8.73 -4.66
N GLU A 67 7.33 -9.70 -4.49
CA GLU A 67 7.63 -11.13 -4.53
C GLU A 67 8.20 -11.54 -5.89
N LYS A 68 7.59 -11.09 -6.99
CA LYS A 68 8.08 -11.34 -8.36
C LYS A 68 9.41 -10.66 -8.66
N ARG A 69 9.72 -9.56 -7.96
CA ARG A 69 10.99 -8.83 -8.07
C ARG A 69 12.11 -9.47 -7.28
N GLY A 70 11.83 -10.49 -6.45
CA GLY A 70 12.84 -11.16 -5.66
C GLY A 70 13.42 -10.29 -4.54
N TYR A 71 12.73 -9.22 -4.12
CA TYR A 71 13.19 -8.34 -3.04
C TYR A 71 13.42 -9.10 -1.72
N PHE A 72 12.65 -10.18 -1.50
CA PHE A 72 12.80 -11.06 -0.34
C PHE A 72 14.01 -12.01 -0.42
N ALA A 73 14.57 -12.25 -1.61
CA ALA A 73 15.76 -13.09 -1.77
C ALA A 73 17.04 -12.37 -1.30
N THR A 74 17.09 -11.05 -1.45
CA THR A 74 18.21 -10.20 -0.99
C THR A 74 18.28 -9.99 0.52
N CYS A 75 17.23 -10.33 1.27
CA CYS A 75 17.22 -10.28 2.74
C CYS A 75 17.65 -11.60 3.41
N ARG A 76 18.13 -12.60 2.65
CA ARG A 76 18.94 -13.66 3.27
C ARG A 76 20.26 -13.02 3.72
N LEU A 77 20.36 -12.75 5.02
CA LEU A 77 21.63 -12.42 5.67
C LEU A 77 22.69 -13.42 5.18
N PRO A 78 23.93 -12.98 4.88
CA PRO A 78 25.00 -13.93 4.68
C PRO A 78 25.00 -14.83 5.92
N GLU A 79 24.78 -16.11 5.69
CA GLU A 79 25.01 -17.15 6.68
C GLU A 79 26.37 -16.82 7.29
N ARG A 80 26.41 -16.53 8.59
CA ARG A 80 27.64 -16.20 9.31
C ARG A 80 28.46 -17.49 9.36
N THR A 81 29.09 -17.84 8.23
CA THR A 81 30.09 -18.89 8.15
C THR A 81 31.19 -18.46 9.09
N GLY A 82 31.42 -19.27 10.13
CA GLY A 82 32.31 -18.98 11.23
C GLY A 82 33.79 -19.00 10.83
N ASP A 83 34.21 -18.06 9.99
CA ASP A 83 35.61 -17.73 9.77
C ASP A 83 36.00 -16.61 10.75
N GLU A 84 36.08 -16.97 12.03
CA GLU A 84 36.86 -16.20 12.99
C GLU A 84 38.34 -16.51 12.69
N PRO A 85 39.16 -15.55 12.25
CA PRO A 85 40.57 -15.81 12.00
C PRO A 85 41.27 -16.17 13.32
N PRO A 86 42.19 -17.15 13.33
CA PRO A 86 42.85 -17.57 14.56
C PRO A 86 43.61 -16.39 15.18
N ALA A 87 43.47 -16.25 16.49
CA ALA A 87 44.13 -15.22 17.28
C ALA A 87 45.65 -15.22 17.03
N PRO A 88 46.29 -14.03 16.92
CA PRO A 88 47.73 -13.95 16.75
C PRO A 88 48.48 -14.53 17.96
N PRO A 89 49.71 -15.04 17.74
CA PRO A 89 50.48 -15.82 18.72
C PRO A 89 50.83 -15.06 19.99
#